data_AF-A0A397DQA9-F1
#
_entry.id   AF-A0A397DQA9-F1
#
_cell.length_a   1.000
_cell.length_b   1.000
_cell.length_c   1.000
_cell.angle_alpha   90.00
_cell.angle_beta   90.00
_cell.angle_gamma   90.00
#
_symmetry.space_group_name_H-M   'P 1'
#
loop_
_entity.id
_entity.type
_entity.pdbx_description
1 polymer ?
#
loop_
_entity_poly.entity_id
_entity_poly.type
_entity_poly.pdbx_seq_one_letter_code
_entity_poly.pdbx_strand_id
1 'polypeptide(L)'
;MTLDTNSNYLSKFLFGRGVDVVRISVIPDEEDAKAFDVPLEVHEPTKEALRQYLVADHRGHDLNDDRLRMVTFPQVKAIMSNVLMANAIWDWGKHDRAKLPPDHAVRTKAILVGILSDLGRVLMLPTFTRGRHRFTTSGMHEAKEFMHAFHYLCRRITFSTTLLHRQVEVMKDAGLPANEASRINQYHWYIQARIDKLCHIKLYRTPQATRSFTRLCILALPLLYGPYYVYIATAGTTNFAFALTLSMATSLIMIGIFNVEKALEDPFTEEGLDGVKVERAMHRILDALDVVVPPSTTPRAKK
;
A
#
# COMPACT_ATOMS: atom_id res chain seq x y z
N MET A 1 -9.79 -41.21 -10.28
CA MET A 1 -9.48 -40.18 -11.30
C MET A 1 -10.81 -39.68 -11.85
N THR A 2 -11.37 -38.63 -11.25
CA THR A 2 -12.70 -38.11 -11.58
C THR A 2 -12.64 -37.25 -12.83
N LEU A 3 -13.17 -37.78 -13.94
CA LEU A 3 -13.30 -37.08 -15.22
C LEU A 3 -14.41 -36.03 -15.10
N ASP A 4 -14.01 -34.77 -14.95
CA ASP A 4 -14.90 -33.63 -14.86
C ASP A 4 -15.60 -33.39 -16.20
N THR A 5 -16.89 -33.71 -16.27
CA THR A 5 -17.65 -33.85 -17.52
C THR A 5 -18.19 -32.51 -18.05
N ASN A 6 -18.15 -31.46 -17.22
CA ASN A 6 -18.74 -30.15 -17.54
C ASN A 6 -17.84 -29.25 -18.42
N SER A 7 -16.52 -29.51 -18.48
CA SER A 7 -15.57 -28.69 -19.23
C SER A 7 -15.54 -28.96 -20.75
N ASN A 8 -16.20 -30.03 -21.23
CA ASN A 8 -16.05 -30.52 -22.60
C ASN A 8 -17.00 -29.85 -23.61
N TYR A 9 -18.17 -29.38 -23.17
CA TYR A 9 -19.12 -28.70 -24.05
C TYR A 9 -18.71 -27.26 -24.35
N LEU A 10 -18.20 -26.54 -23.35
CA LEU A 10 -17.76 -25.16 -23.50
C LEU A 10 -16.49 -25.06 -24.36
N SER A 11 -15.54 -25.99 -24.19
CA SER A 11 -14.31 -26.05 -24.99
C SER A 11 -14.60 -26.32 -26.47
N LYS A 12 -15.51 -27.26 -26.78
CA LYS A 12 -15.93 -27.55 -28.17
C LYS A 12 -16.64 -26.37 -28.84
N PHE A 13 -17.48 -25.65 -28.09
CA PHE A 13 -18.18 -24.47 -28.61
C PHE A 13 -17.23 -23.33 -28.97
N LEU A 14 -16.21 -23.10 -28.14
CA LEU A 14 -15.19 -22.06 -28.37
C LEU A 14 -14.24 -22.42 -29.52
N PHE A 15 -13.85 -23.70 -29.63
CA PHE A 15 -13.06 -24.19 -30.76
C PHE A 15 -13.79 -24.01 -32.10
N GLY A 16 -15.11 -24.26 -32.13
CA GLY A 16 -15.95 -24.04 -33.32
C GLY A 16 -16.03 -22.58 -33.78
N ARG A 17 -15.58 -21.63 -32.95
CA ARG A 17 -15.47 -20.19 -33.27
C ARG A 17 -14.03 -19.71 -33.49
N GLY A 18 -13.09 -20.65 -33.60
CA GLY A 18 -11.67 -20.35 -33.82
C GLY A 18 -10.94 -19.81 -32.58
N VAL A 19 -11.52 -20.00 -31.38
CA VAL A 19 -10.90 -19.61 -30.11
C VAL A 19 -10.30 -20.85 -29.48
N ASP A 20 -8.97 -20.94 -29.52
CA ASP A 20 -8.22 -22.03 -28.90
C ASP A 20 -8.08 -21.78 -27.39
N VAL A 21 -8.62 -22.68 -26.57
CA VAL A 21 -8.65 -22.51 -25.11
C VAL A 21 -7.55 -23.36 -24.50
N VAL A 22 -6.42 -22.74 -24.19
CA VAL A 22 -5.31 -23.40 -23.49
C VAL A 22 -5.73 -23.69 -22.05
N ARG A 23 -5.63 -24.96 -21.65
CA ARG A 23 -5.85 -25.37 -20.26
C ARG A 23 -4.70 -24.86 -19.40
N ILE A 24 -4.92 -23.79 -18.64
CA ILE A 24 -3.97 -23.35 -17.62
C ILE A 24 -4.08 -24.34 -16.44
N SER A 25 -3.23 -25.37 -16.43
CA SER A 25 -3.18 -26.36 -15.35
C SER A 25 -2.28 -25.93 -14.18
N VAL A 26 -1.50 -24.85 -14.34
CA VAL A 26 -0.60 -24.30 -13.33
C VAL A 26 -0.56 -22.78 -13.52
N ILE A 27 -0.79 -22.02 -12.45
CA ILE A 27 -0.51 -20.58 -12.42
C ILE A 27 1.02 -20.47 -12.44
N PRO A 28 1.65 -19.77 -13.40
CA PRO A 28 3.10 -19.75 -13.48
C PRO A 28 3.65 -18.92 -12.31
N ASP A 29 4.35 -19.60 -11.40
CA ASP A 29 5.22 -18.95 -10.43
C ASP A 29 6.59 -18.66 -11.08
N GLU A 30 7.15 -17.50 -10.75
CA GLU A 30 8.56 -17.07 -10.88
C GLU A 30 9.22 -16.99 -12.27
N GLU A 31 8.76 -17.66 -13.33
CA GLU A 31 9.56 -17.73 -14.58
C GLU A 31 9.63 -16.41 -15.39
N ASP A 32 8.70 -15.46 -15.21
CA ASP A 32 8.81 -14.12 -15.80
C ASP A 32 9.77 -13.17 -15.04
N ALA A 33 10.29 -13.58 -13.87
CA ALA A 33 11.34 -12.84 -13.18
C ALA A 33 12.71 -12.98 -13.87
N LYS A 34 12.90 -14.02 -14.69
CA LYS A 34 14.15 -14.25 -15.45
C LYS A 34 14.36 -13.28 -16.62
N ALA A 35 13.38 -12.45 -16.96
CA ALA A 35 13.53 -11.40 -17.97
C ALA A 35 14.33 -10.18 -17.47
N PHE A 36 14.61 -10.08 -16.16
CA PHE A 36 15.49 -9.06 -15.57
C PHE A 36 16.68 -9.76 -14.89
N ASP A 37 17.82 -9.74 -15.58
CA ASP A 37 19.08 -10.39 -15.22
C ASP A 37 19.75 -9.76 -13.96
N VAL A 38 19.21 -10.01 -12.76
CA VAL A 38 19.92 -9.79 -11.49
C VAL A 38 19.55 -10.89 -10.47
N PRO A 39 20.46 -11.81 -10.14
CA PRO A 39 20.21 -12.85 -9.15
C PRO A 39 20.46 -12.30 -7.74
N LEU A 40 19.46 -12.42 -6.87
CA LEU A 40 19.62 -12.19 -5.42
C LEU A 40 19.01 -13.38 -4.66
N GLU A 41 19.55 -14.56 -4.93
CA GLU A 41 19.28 -15.75 -4.13
C GLU A 41 20.24 -15.79 -2.93
N VAL A 42 19.70 -15.56 -1.75
CA VAL A 42 20.43 -15.72 -0.49
C VAL A 42 20.54 -17.21 -0.17
N HIS A 43 21.76 -17.67 0.10
CA HIS A 43 22.12 -19.07 0.39
C HIS A 43 21.24 -19.71 1.49
N GLU A 44 20.59 -20.83 1.18
CA GLU A 44 19.63 -21.54 2.07
C GLU A 44 20.15 -21.92 3.47
N PRO A 45 21.40 -22.40 3.67
CA PRO A 45 21.96 -22.65 4.99
C PRO A 45 22.10 -21.37 5.83
N THR A 46 22.34 -20.22 5.20
CA THR A 46 22.43 -18.93 5.88
C THR A 46 21.05 -18.46 6.34
N LYS A 47 20.00 -18.76 5.56
CA LYS A 47 18.59 -18.47 5.89
C LYS A 47 18.13 -19.29 7.09
N GLU A 48 18.52 -20.56 7.16
CA GLU A 48 18.19 -21.44 8.28
C GLU A 48 18.96 -21.07 9.56
N ALA A 49 20.24 -20.70 9.43
CA ALA A 49 21.05 -20.19 10.55
C ALA A 49 20.51 -18.85 11.10
N LEU A 50 20.07 -17.94 10.21
CA LEU A 50 19.47 -16.67 10.60
C LEU A 50 18.12 -16.90 11.30
N ARG A 51 17.31 -17.85 10.80
CA ARG A 51 16.04 -18.25 11.41
C ARG A 51 16.24 -18.82 12.82
N GLN A 52 17.25 -19.68 13.02
CA GLN A 52 17.58 -20.22 14.34
C GLN A 52 18.10 -19.14 15.31
N TYR A 53 18.95 -18.22 14.85
CA TYR A 53 19.42 -17.08 15.65
C TYR A 53 18.28 -16.16 16.12
N LEU A 54 17.33 -15.86 15.23
CA LEU A 54 16.19 -14.97 15.51
C LEU A 54 15.14 -15.58 16.45
N VAL A 55 14.99 -16.91 16.44
CA VAL A 55 14.09 -17.64 17.33
C VAL A 55 14.69 -17.78 18.74
N ALA A 56 16.01 -17.96 18.84
CA ALA A 56 16.70 -18.06 20.12
C ALA A 56 16.64 -16.75 20.94
N ASP A 57 16.68 -15.58 20.29
CA ASP A 57 16.69 -14.25 20.92
C ASP A 57 15.29 -13.72 21.33
N HIS A 58 14.25 -14.56 21.32
CA HIS A 58 12.85 -14.18 21.61
C HIS A 58 12.27 -13.09 20.67
N ARG A 59 12.86 -12.86 19.49
CA ARG A 59 12.36 -11.91 18.47
C ARG A 59 11.50 -12.56 17.38
N GLY A 60 11.06 -13.79 17.59
CA GLY A 60 10.24 -14.54 16.62
C GLY A 60 8.88 -13.90 16.31
N HIS A 61 8.37 -13.03 17.20
CA HIS A 61 7.12 -12.31 16.98
C HIS A 61 7.29 -11.10 16.03
N ASP A 62 8.48 -10.47 16.01
CA ASP A 62 8.80 -9.31 15.17
C ASP A 62 9.03 -9.67 13.68
N LEU A 63 9.16 -10.96 13.35
CA LEU A 63 9.20 -11.41 11.96
C LEU A 63 7.83 -11.43 11.30
N ASN A 64 6.73 -11.34 12.06
CA ASN A 64 5.36 -11.49 11.57
C ASN A 64 4.48 -10.24 11.79
N ASP A 65 4.85 -9.37 12.70
CA ASP A 65 4.26 -8.03 12.80
C ASP A 65 4.77 -7.19 11.60
N ASP A 66 4.01 -6.23 11.06
CA ASP A 66 4.61 -5.13 10.28
C ASP A 66 5.37 -5.44 8.95
N ARG A 67 5.55 -6.70 8.54
CA ARG A 67 6.32 -7.18 7.35
C ARG A 67 6.02 -6.47 6.03
N LEU A 68 4.86 -5.84 5.99
CA LEU A 68 4.47 -4.92 4.94
C LEU A 68 3.65 -3.77 5.53
N ARG A 69 4.17 -3.00 6.50
CA ARG A 69 3.82 -1.56 6.58
C ARG A 69 4.43 -0.86 5.36
N MET A 70 4.07 -1.33 4.17
CA MET A 70 4.51 -1.04 2.82
C MET A 70 5.99 -0.66 2.72
N VAL A 71 6.83 -1.41 1.99
CA VAL A 71 8.25 -1.09 1.70
C VAL A 71 8.50 0.43 1.53
N THR A 72 7.51 1.12 0.99
CA THR A 72 7.40 2.57 0.86
C THR A 72 7.41 3.40 2.17
N PHE A 73 6.72 3.10 3.28
CA PHE A 73 6.78 3.95 4.50
C PHE A 73 8.15 3.93 5.19
N PRO A 74 8.82 2.78 5.42
CA PRO A 74 10.18 2.76 5.92
C PRO A 74 11.15 3.47 4.96
N GLN A 75 10.91 3.41 3.65
CA GLN A 75 11.68 4.18 2.67
C GLN A 75 11.43 5.68 2.80
N VAL A 76 10.19 6.13 2.96
CA VAL A 76 9.86 7.54 3.23
C VAL A 76 10.57 7.99 4.50
N LYS A 77 10.48 7.22 5.59
CA LYS A 77 11.23 7.47 6.84
C LYS A 77 12.71 7.67 6.57
N ALA A 78 13.35 6.66 5.95
CA ALA A 78 14.78 6.65 5.74
C ALA A 78 15.24 7.83 4.88
N ILE A 79 14.52 8.11 3.79
CA ILE A 79 14.92 9.20 2.90
C ILE A 79 14.69 10.57 3.57
N MET A 80 13.56 10.78 4.24
CA MET A 80 13.30 12.04 4.96
C MET A 80 14.32 12.28 6.08
N SER A 81 14.69 11.24 6.83
CA SER A 81 15.77 11.33 7.82
C SER A 81 17.10 11.70 7.18
N ASN A 82 17.47 11.08 6.05
CA ASN A 82 18.71 11.40 5.33
C ASN A 82 18.72 12.84 4.78
N VAL A 83 17.60 13.31 4.22
CA VAL A 83 17.46 14.70 3.77
C VAL A 83 17.62 15.67 4.94
N LEU A 84 17.04 15.36 6.09
CA LEU A 84 17.20 16.19 7.29
C LEU A 84 18.63 16.15 7.81
N MET A 85 19.27 14.98 7.89
CA MET A 85 20.67 14.83 8.30
C MET A 85 21.62 15.60 7.38
N ALA A 86 21.38 15.57 6.06
CA ALA A 86 22.15 16.36 5.10
C ALA A 86 22.03 17.87 5.40
N ASN A 87 20.83 18.34 5.73
CA ASN A 87 20.62 19.74 6.07
C ASN A 87 21.07 20.10 7.50
N ALA A 88 21.13 19.15 8.43
CA ALA A 88 21.37 19.39 9.86
C ALA A 88 22.80 19.11 10.35
N ILE A 89 23.52 18.19 9.71
CA ILE A 89 24.80 17.69 10.21
C ILE A 89 25.92 17.81 9.15
N TRP A 90 25.60 17.65 7.87
CA TRP A 90 26.62 17.60 6.81
C TRP A 90 27.45 18.90 6.75
N ASP A 91 28.77 18.76 6.81
CA ASP A 91 29.73 19.84 6.60
C ASP A 91 30.56 19.52 5.35
N TRP A 92 30.78 20.52 4.48
CA TRP A 92 31.48 20.37 3.20
C TRP A 92 32.89 20.98 3.22
N GLY A 93 33.46 21.14 4.42
CA GLY A 93 34.83 21.57 4.66
C GLY A 93 34.92 23.04 5.08
N LYS A 94 36.05 23.40 5.71
CA LYS A 94 36.36 24.77 6.18
C LYS A 94 35.34 25.43 7.12
N HIS A 95 34.46 24.65 7.76
CA HIS A 95 33.34 25.16 8.58
C HIS A 95 32.41 26.11 7.81
N ASP A 96 32.31 25.96 6.49
CA ASP A 96 31.44 26.79 5.65
C ASP A 96 29.96 26.63 6.02
N ARG A 97 29.61 25.53 6.70
CA ARG A 97 28.30 25.34 7.34
C ARG A 97 27.91 26.47 8.30
N ALA A 98 28.87 27.12 8.96
CA ALA A 98 28.61 28.24 9.86
C ALA A 98 28.02 29.47 9.14
N LYS A 99 28.12 29.53 7.80
CA LYS A 99 27.50 30.58 6.97
C LYS A 99 26.00 30.35 6.77
N LEU A 100 25.48 29.15 7.07
CA LEU A 100 24.05 28.89 6.97
C LEU A 100 23.27 29.65 8.04
N PRO A 101 22.00 30.02 7.74
CA PRO A 101 21.09 30.52 8.77
C PRO A 101 20.97 29.53 9.94
N PRO A 102 20.92 30.00 11.20
CA PRO A 102 20.81 29.12 12.37
C PRO A 102 19.49 28.35 12.40
N ASP A 103 18.45 28.85 11.72
CA ASP A 103 17.14 28.20 11.59
C ASP A 103 17.05 27.25 10.39
N HIS A 104 18.11 27.07 9.59
CA HIS A 104 18.11 26.27 8.36
C HIS A 104 17.60 24.84 8.58
N ALA A 105 18.19 24.14 9.55
CA ALA A 105 17.82 22.76 9.87
C ALA A 105 16.38 22.65 10.42
N VAL A 106 15.96 23.62 11.23
CA VAL A 106 14.60 23.69 11.79
C VAL A 106 13.57 23.93 10.68
N ARG A 107 13.88 24.81 9.73
CA ARG A 107 13.04 25.10 8.56
C ARG A 107 12.90 23.88 7.65
N THR A 108 14.01 23.19 7.36
CA THR A 108 13.98 21.93 6.60
C THR A 108 13.11 20.88 7.28
N LYS A 109 13.25 20.71 8.60
CA LYS A 109 12.38 19.81 9.38
C LYS A 109 10.91 20.21 9.26
N ALA A 110 10.58 21.49 9.41
CA ALA A 110 9.20 21.97 9.30
C ALA A 110 8.58 21.67 7.92
N ILE A 111 9.36 21.82 6.84
CA ILE A 111 8.92 21.46 5.48
C ILE A 111 8.64 19.96 5.37
N LEU A 112 9.56 19.12 5.86
CA LEU A 112 9.41 17.66 5.87
C LEU A 112 8.18 17.22 6.68
N VAL A 113 7.96 17.81 7.85
CA VAL A 113 6.75 17.56 8.68
C VAL A 113 5.47 17.99 7.94
N GLY A 114 5.51 19.11 7.20
CA GLY A 114 4.41 19.54 6.34
C GLY A 114 4.06 18.51 5.27
N ILE A 115 5.07 17.99 4.56
CA ILE A 115 4.92 16.92 3.57
C ILE A 115 4.31 15.66 4.21
N LEU A 116 4.83 15.26 5.38
CA LEU A 116 4.35 14.08 6.10
C LEU A 116 2.88 14.22 6.53
N SER A 117 2.50 15.39 7.04
CA SER A 117 1.12 15.68 7.45
C SER A 117 0.17 15.65 6.26
N ASP A 118 0.55 16.26 5.14
CA ASP A 118 -0.27 16.29 3.94
C ASP A 118 -0.39 14.88 3.32
N LEU A 119 0.69 14.09 3.31
CA LEU A 119 0.65 12.68 2.91
C LEU A 119 -0.32 11.88 3.80
N GLY A 120 -0.23 12.02 5.12
CA GLY A 120 -1.14 11.35 6.06
C GLY A 120 -2.60 11.68 5.76
N ARG A 121 -2.92 12.94 5.48
CA ARG A 121 -4.27 13.37 5.08
C ARG A 121 -4.71 12.74 3.77
N VAL A 122 -3.83 12.67 2.76
CA VAL A 122 -4.13 12.02 1.47
C VAL A 122 -4.48 10.54 1.66
N LEU A 123 -3.70 9.81 2.45
CA LEU A 123 -3.91 8.37 2.64
C LEU A 123 -5.16 8.05 3.46
N MET A 124 -5.53 8.95 4.38
CA MET A 124 -6.75 8.84 5.19
C MET A 124 -8.00 9.37 4.49
N LEU A 125 -7.89 9.94 3.28
CA LEU A 125 -9.08 10.41 2.54
C LEU A 125 -10.08 9.26 2.31
N PRO A 126 -11.40 9.54 2.40
CA PRO A 126 -12.42 8.57 2.07
C PRO A 126 -12.34 8.11 0.61
N THR A 127 -12.86 6.91 0.37
CA THR A 127 -12.84 6.27 -0.94
C THR A 127 -13.85 6.96 -1.85
N PHE A 128 -13.43 7.51 -2.99
CA PHE A 128 -14.32 8.23 -3.91
C PHE A 128 -14.50 7.57 -5.29
N THR A 129 -13.98 6.36 -5.49
CA THR A 129 -14.04 5.64 -6.78
C THR A 129 -15.16 4.57 -6.87
N ARG A 130 -16.03 4.46 -5.86
CA ARG A 130 -17.15 3.50 -5.85
C ARG A 130 -18.19 3.80 -6.94
N GLY A 131 -18.90 2.77 -7.40
CA GLY A 131 -19.95 2.92 -8.42
C GLY A 131 -21.00 3.99 -8.11
N ARG A 132 -21.42 4.15 -6.84
CA ARG A 132 -22.35 5.22 -6.44
C ARG A 132 -21.86 6.62 -6.82
N HIS A 133 -20.56 6.86 -6.78
CA HIS A 133 -19.97 8.15 -7.12
C HIS A 133 -19.96 8.44 -8.62
N ARG A 134 -20.24 7.45 -9.45
CA ARG A 134 -20.38 7.60 -10.91
C ARG A 134 -21.84 7.65 -11.35
N PHE A 135 -22.74 7.04 -10.60
CA PHE A 135 -24.13 6.82 -11.03
C PHE A 135 -25.19 7.58 -10.22
N THR A 136 -24.85 8.17 -9.06
CA THR A 136 -25.80 8.98 -8.26
C THR A 136 -25.38 10.45 -8.21
N THR A 137 -26.35 11.37 -8.24
CA THR A 137 -26.09 12.82 -8.18
C THR A 137 -25.40 13.24 -6.88
N SER A 138 -25.88 12.73 -5.75
CA SER A 138 -25.26 12.94 -4.43
C SER A 138 -23.85 12.35 -4.36
N GLY A 139 -23.63 11.16 -4.93
CA GLY A 139 -22.31 10.51 -4.94
C GLY A 139 -21.31 11.20 -5.86
N MET A 140 -21.76 11.76 -7.00
CA MET A 140 -20.92 12.56 -7.88
C MET A 140 -20.45 13.86 -7.20
N HIS A 141 -21.32 14.49 -6.40
CA HIS A 141 -20.94 15.67 -5.63
C HIS A 141 -19.89 15.34 -4.57
N GLU A 142 -20.13 14.29 -3.77
CA GLU A 142 -19.18 13.77 -2.77
C GLU A 142 -17.81 13.44 -3.39
N ALA A 143 -17.78 12.75 -4.53
CA ALA A 143 -16.52 12.46 -5.20
C ALA A 143 -15.82 13.69 -5.78
N LYS A 144 -16.57 14.70 -6.23
CA LYS A 144 -16.00 15.96 -6.67
C LYS A 144 -15.30 16.68 -5.51
N GLU A 145 -15.94 16.75 -4.34
CA GLU A 145 -15.34 17.35 -3.13
C GLU A 145 -14.05 16.63 -2.71
N PHE A 146 -14.08 15.30 -2.64
CA PHE A 146 -12.89 14.51 -2.28
C PHE A 146 -11.77 14.61 -3.31
N MET A 147 -12.10 14.66 -4.60
CA MET A 147 -11.11 14.85 -5.66
C MET A 147 -10.48 16.25 -5.60
N HIS A 148 -11.25 17.29 -5.27
CA HIS A 148 -10.69 18.62 -5.01
C HIS A 148 -9.74 18.62 -3.81
N ALA A 149 -10.13 17.96 -2.70
CA ALA A 149 -9.28 17.82 -1.52
C ALA A 149 -7.97 17.08 -1.83
N PHE A 150 -8.06 15.98 -2.59
CA PHE A 150 -6.90 15.21 -3.05
C PHE A 150 -5.93 16.08 -3.88
N HIS A 151 -6.42 16.73 -4.94
CA HIS A 151 -5.59 17.60 -5.78
C HIS A 151 -4.98 18.77 -5.00
N TYR A 152 -5.72 19.35 -4.05
CA TYR A 152 -5.22 20.41 -3.19
C TYR A 152 -4.04 19.93 -2.33
N LEU A 153 -4.16 18.76 -1.70
CA LEU A 153 -3.08 18.19 -0.88
C LEU A 153 -1.86 17.82 -1.74
N CYS A 154 -2.05 17.21 -2.91
CA CYS A 154 -0.95 16.91 -3.83
C CYS A 154 -0.20 18.19 -4.25
N ARG A 155 -0.92 19.28 -4.55
CA ARG A 155 -0.30 20.58 -4.86
C ARG A 155 0.52 21.13 -3.69
N ARG A 156 0.04 20.97 -2.45
CA ARG A 156 0.78 21.40 -1.25
C ARG A 156 2.04 20.57 -1.02
N ILE A 157 1.99 19.27 -1.30
CA ILE A 157 3.17 18.39 -1.27
C ILE A 157 4.19 18.86 -2.30
N THR A 158 3.78 19.06 -3.56
CA THR A 158 4.67 19.56 -4.63
C THR A 158 5.30 20.90 -4.27
N PHE A 159 4.51 21.84 -3.74
CA PHE A 159 5.01 23.14 -3.29
C PHE A 159 6.04 22.99 -2.17
N SER A 160 5.79 22.12 -1.19
CA SER A 160 6.73 21.82 -0.11
C SER A 160 8.03 21.19 -0.63
N THR A 161 7.96 20.32 -1.64
CA THR A 161 9.15 19.80 -2.33
C THR A 161 9.94 20.92 -3.02
N THR A 162 9.30 21.91 -3.64
CA THR A 162 9.99 23.09 -4.17
C THR A 162 10.72 23.87 -3.06
N LEU A 163 10.13 23.97 -1.87
CA LEU A 163 10.80 24.60 -0.73
C LEU A 163 12.03 23.81 -0.27
N LEU A 164 11.99 22.47 -0.31
CA LEU A 164 13.17 21.63 -0.02
C LEU A 164 14.30 21.88 -1.03
N HIS A 165 14.00 21.95 -2.33
CA HIS A 165 15.00 22.31 -3.34
C HIS A 165 15.60 23.70 -3.06
N ARG A 166 14.79 24.66 -2.61
CA ARG A 166 15.28 25.98 -2.23
C ARG A 166 16.23 25.94 -1.01
N GLN A 167 16.06 25.00 -0.08
CA GLN A 167 17.02 24.82 1.02
C GLN A 167 18.41 24.40 0.48
N VAL A 168 18.45 23.58 -0.56
CA VAL A 168 19.73 23.20 -1.20
C VAL A 168 20.38 24.39 -1.90
N GLU A 169 19.60 25.28 -2.50
CA GLU A 169 20.14 26.53 -3.07
C GLU A 169 20.77 27.42 -2.00
N VAL A 170 20.16 27.53 -0.81
CA VAL A 170 20.78 28.24 0.33
C VAL A 170 22.10 27.59 0.75
N MET A 171 22.20 26.25 0.70
CA MET A 171 23.46 25.56 0.98
C MET A 171 24.52 25.83 -0.09
N LYS A 172 24.13 25.91 -1.37
CA LYS A 172 25.03 26.27 -2.47
C LYS A 172 25.57 27.69 -2.32
N ASP A 173 24.72 28.64 -1.93
CA ASP A 173 25.14 30.02 -1.66
C ASP A 173 26.15 30.10 -0.50
N ALA A 174 26.05 29.18 0.47
CA ALA A 174 27.01 29.02 1.56
C ALA A 174 28.30 28.27 1.16
N GLY A 175 28.44 27.82 -0.08
CA GLY A 175 29.63 27.16 -0.62
C GLY A 175 29.52 25.66 -0.83
N LEU A 176 28.31 25.06 -0.74
CA LEU A 176 28.12 23.64 -1.02
C LEU A 176 28.49 23.32 -2.48
N PRO A 177 29.38 22.34 -2.73
CA PRO A 177 29.72 21.90 -4.07
C PRO A 177 28.51 21.41 -4.87
N ALA A 178 28.49 21.68 -6.18
CA ALA A 178 27.35 21.35 -7.05
C ALA A 178 27.07 19.83 -7.13
N ASN A 179 28.10 18.99 -7.03
CA ASN A 179 27.96 17.53 -7.01
C ASN A 179 27.22 17.04 -5.76
N GLU A 180 27.54 17.57 -4.57
CA GLU A 180 26.85 17.24 -3.32
C GLU A 180 25.42 17.80 -3.30
N ALA A 181 25.22 19.02 -3.80
CA ALA A 181 23.89 19.60 -3.98
C ALA A 181 22.99 18.73 -4.89
N SER A 182 23.55 18.21 -5.99
CA SER A 182 22.86 17.28 -6.89
C SER A 182 22.43 16.00 -6.18
N ARG A 183 23.29 15.42 -5.31
CA ARG A 183 22.93 14.24 -4.51
C ARG A 183 21.77 14.51 -3.55
N ILE A 184 21.74 15.66 -2.88
CA ILE A 184 20.61 16.02 -2.00
C ILE A 184 19.32 16.15 -2.82
N ASN A 185 19.39 16.80 -3.99
CA ASN A 185 18.26 16.91 -4.90
C ASN A 185 17.76 15.55 -5.41
N GLN A 186 18.66 14.57 -5.60
CA GLN A 186 18.28 13.20 -5.93
C GLN A 186 17.45 12.56 -4.80
N TYR A 187 17.78 12.80 -3.53
CA TYR A 187 16.98 12.34 -2.39
C TYR A 187 15.60 13.03 -2.29
N HIS A 188 15.48 14.30 -2.69
CA HIS A 188 14.17 14.94 -2.81
C HIS A 188 13.29 14.23 -3.84
N TRP A 189 13.85 13.89 -5.01
CA TRP A 189 13.15 13.10 -6.02
C TRP A 189 12.74 11.72 -5.48
N TYR A 190 13.63 11.03 -4.75
CA TYR A 190 13.29 9.74 -4.14
C TYR A 190 12.11 9.84 -3.17
N ILE A 191 12.02 10.88 -2.31
CA ILE A 191 10.86 11.08 -1.42
C ILE A 191 9.59 11.26 -2.24
N GLN A 192 9.62 12.13 -3.25
CA GLN A 192 8.47 12.38 -4.10
C GLN A 192 7.98 11.11 -4.79
N ALA A 193 8.90 10.33 -5.38
CA ALA A 193 8.55 9.06 -6.03
C ALA A 193 7.93 8.04 -5.07
N ARG A 194 8.33 8.03 -3.79
CA ARG A 194 7.74 7.16 -2.76
C ARG A 194 6.36 7.66 -2.31
N ILE A 195 6.17 8.97 -2.21
CA ILE A 195 4.85 9.57 -1.96
C ILE A 195 3.87 9.25 -3.08
N ASP A 196 4.29 9.41 -4.34
CA ASP A 196 3.45 9.11 -5.50
C ASP A 196 3.08 7.62 -5.56
N LYS A 197 4.02 6.74 -5.20
CA LYS A 197 3.73 5.30 -5.05
C LYS A 197 2.66 5.02 -4.00
N LEU A 198 2.70 5.68 -2.83
CA LEU A 198 1.65 5.55 -1.81
C LEU A 198 0.30 6.05 -2.33
N CYS A 199 0.28 7.20 -3.01
CA CYS A 199 -0.93 7.76 -3.62
C CYS A 199 -1.51 6.84 -4.70
N HIS A 200 -0.66 6.26 -5.54
CA HIS A 200 -1.07 5.30 -6.56
C HIS A 200 -1.69 4.06 -5.95
N ILE A 201 -1.16 3.54 -4.84
CA ILE A 201 -1.77 2.39 -4.17
C ILE A 201 -3.11 2.77 -3.54
N LYS A 202 -3.26 4.01 -3.04
CA LYS A 202 -4.55 4.51 -2.54
C LYS A 202 -5.61 4.62 -3.66
N LEU A 203 -5.20 5.05 -4.86
CA LEU A 203 -6.08 5.34 -5.99
C LEU A 203 -6.37 4.12 -6.87
N TYR A 204 -5.36 3.29 -7.14
CA TYR A 204 -5.44 2.12 -8.00
C TYR A 204 -5.97 0.92 -7.20
N ARG A 205 -7.18 0.47 -7.54
CA ARG A 205 -7.92 -0.56 -6.80
C ARG A 205 -8.60 -1.54 -7.73
N THR A 206 -9.16 -2.61 -7.16
CA THR A 206 -9.99 -3.57 -7.88
C THR A 206 -11.03 -2.84 -8.73
N PRO A 207 -11.04 -3.05 -10.06
CA PRO A 207 -11.92 -2.29 -10.93
C PRO A 207 -13.39 -2.55 -10.58
N GLN A 208 -14.22 -1.51 -10.67
CA GLN A 208 -15.64 -1.55 -10.29
C GLN A 208 -16.42 -2.65 -11.04
N ALA A 209 -16.00 -2.99 -12.26
CA ALA A 209 -16.59 -4.07 -13.05
C ALA A 209 -16.43 -5.44 -12.37
N THR A 210 -15.21 -5.79 -11.94
CA THR A 210 -14.92 -7.04 -11.24
C THR A 210 -15.72 -7.14 -9.94
N ARG A 211 -15.76 -6.07 -9.14
CA ARG A 211 -16.55 -6.05 -7.90
C ARG A 211 -18.04 -6.30 -8.14
N SER A 212 -18.59 -5.68 -9.19
CA SER A 212 -20.00 -5.82 -9.55
C SER A 212 -20.29 -7.22 -10.08
N PHE A 213 -19.37 -7.79 -10.85
CA PHE A 213 -19.42 -9.17 -11.34
C PHE A 213 -19.40 -10.17 -10.19
N THR A 214 -18.47 -10.07 -9.24
CA THR A 214 -18.41 -10.96 -8.07
C THR A 214 -19.72 -10.93 -7.26
N ARG A 215 -20.31 -9.75 -7.04
CA ARG A 215 -21.62 -9.64 -6.37
C ARG A 215 -22.74 -10.34 -7.14
N LEU A 216 -22.76 -10.19 -8.45
CA LEU A 216 -23.74 -10.85 -9.31
C LEU A 216 -23.58 -12.37 -9.25
N CYS A 217 -22.35 -12.87 -9.29
CA CYS A 217 -22.07 -14.30 -9.13
C CYS A 217 -22.58 -14.81 -7.77
N ILE A 218 -22.28 -14.12 -6.67
CA ILE A 218 -22.75 -14.51 -5.32
C ILE A 218 -24.28 -14.56 -5.25
N LEU A 219 -24.98 -13.67 -5.95
CA LEU A 219 -26.44 -13.68 -6.01
C LEU A 219 -26.99 -14.79 -6.92
N ALA A 220 -26.31 -15.11 -8.02
CA ALA A 220 -26.76 -16.09 -9.01
C ALA A 220 -26.43 -17.54 -8.64
N LEU A 221 -25.29 -17.78 -7.98
CA LEU A 221 -24.79 -19.11 -7.61
C LEU A 221 -25.80 -19.95 -6.79
N PRO A 222 -26.54 -19.39 -5.81
CA PRO A 222 -27.57 -20.13 -5.09
C PRO A 222 -28.68 -20.70 -5.98
N LEU A 223 -29.02 -20.06 -7.10
CA LEU A 223 -30.02 -20.57 -8.04
C LEU A 223 -29.53 -21.84 -8.75
N LEU A 224 -28.23 -21.97 -8.96
CA LEU A 224 -27.61 -23.13 -9.61
C LEU A 224 -27.42 -24.30 -8.63
N TYR A 225 -26.99 -24.03 -7.40
CA TYR A 225 -26.75 -25.06 -6.39
C TYR A 225 -28.00 -25.45 -5.59
N GLY A 226 -29.03 -24.60 -5.56
CA GLY A 226 -30.30 -24.88 -4.87
C GLY A 226 -30.90 -26.24 -5.24
N PRO A 227 -31.11 -26.54 -6.54
CA PRO A 227 -31.60 -27.84 -6.98
C PRO A 227 -30.69 -29.01 -6.56
N TYR A 228 -29.38 -28.79 -6.53
CA TYR A 228 -28.41 -29.80 -6.10
C TYR A 228 -28.53 -30.11 -4.59
N TYR A 229 -28.74 -29.10 -3.75
CA TYR A 229 -28.97 -29.31 -2.31
C TYR A 229 -30.28 -30.07 -2.04
N VAL A 230 -31.34 -29.79 -2.80
CA VAL A 230 -32.59 -30.55 -2.73
C VAL A 230 -32.35 -32.00 -3.15
N TYR A 231 -31.65 -32.23 -4.26
CA TYR A 231 -31.30 -33.57 -4.72
C TYR A 231 -30.54 -34.37 -3.66
N ILE A 232 -29.52 -33.78 -3.03
CA ILE A 232 -28.75 -34.42 -1.94
C ILE A 232 -29.65 -34.81 -0.76
N ALA A 233 -30.64 -33.97 -0.41
CA ALA A 233 -31.57 -34.23 0.68
C ALA A 233 -32.59 -35.34 0.34
N THR A 234 -32.99 -35.48 -0.93
CA THR A 234 -34.03 -36.44 -1.35
C THR A 234 -33.49 -37.75 -1.91
N ALA A 235 -32.26 -37.80 -2.43
CA ALA A 235 -31.69 -38.96 -3.13
C ALA A 235 -31.27 -40.12 -2.20
N GLY A 236 -31.54 -40.04 -0.90
CA GLY A 236 -31.31 -41.11 0.07
C GLY A 236 -29.84 -41.39 0.42
N THR A 237 -28.88 -40.72 -0.24
CA THR A 237 -27.44 -40.87 0.04
C THR A 237 -26.97 -40.06 1.25
N THR A 238 -27.73 -39.04 1.68
CA THR A 238 -27.44 -38.20 2.85
C THR A 238 -28.71 -37.75 3.58
N ASN A 239 -28.58 -37.00 4.68
CA ASN A 239 -29.70 -36.49 5.49
C ASN A 239 -29.97 -34.99 5.20
N PHE A 240 -31.22 -34.53 5.41
CA PHE A 240 -31.62 -33.12 5.34
C PHE A 240 -30.70 -32.20 6.15
N ALA A 241 -30.32 -32.62 7.36
CA ALA A 241 -29.39 -31.87 8.20
C ALA A 241 -28.03 -31.62 7.52
N PHE A 242 -27.54 -32.59 6.74
CA PHE A 242 -26.31 -32.47 5.98
C PHE A 242 -26.46 -31.45 4.85
N ALA A 243 -27.54 -31.53 4.06
CA ALA A 243 -27.82 -30.59 2.99
C ALA A 243 -27.97 -29.14 3.51
N LEU A 244 -28.66 -28.94 4.63
CA LEU A 244 -28.81 -27.64 5.27
C LEU A 244 -27.45 -27.09 5.72
N THR A 245 -26.66 -27.90 6.42
CA THR A 245 -25.32 -27.50 6.89
C THR A 245 -24.41 -27.12 5.74
N LEU A 246 -24.43 -27.92 4.65
CA LEU A 246 -23.66 -27.64 3.45
C LEU A 246 -24.08 -26.31 2.80
N SER A 247 -25.38 -26.04 2.71
CA SER A 247 -25.90 -24.78 2.15
C SER A 247 -25.52 -23.54 2.98
N MET A 248 -25.51 -23.68 4.32
CA MET A 248 -25.05 -22.62 5.21
C MET A 248 -23.54 -22.40 5.08
N ALA A 249 -22.75 -23.48 5.01
CA ALA A 249 -21.31 -23.41 4.86
C ALA A 249 -20.91 -22.74 3.54
N THR A 250 -21.51 -23.12 2.41
CA THR A 250 -21.21 -22.51 1.11
C THR A 250 -21.60 -21.03 1.05
N SER A 251 -22.75 -20.66 1.63
CA SER A 251 -23.17 -19.25 1.73
C SER A 251 -22.21 -18.43 2.59
N LEU A 252 -21.78 -18.98 3.73
CA LEU A 252 -20.82 -18.34 4.62
C LEU A 252 -19.45 -18.15 3.95
N ILE A 253 -18.97 -19.16 3.22
CA ILE A 253 -17.70 -19.08 2.47
C ILE A 253 -17.77 -18.00 1.39
N MET A 254 -18.85 -17.96 0.60
CA MET A 254 -18.99 -16.96 -0.47
C MET A 254 -19.05 -15.53 0.06
N ILE A 255 -19.83 -15.30 1.12
CA ILE A 255 -19.91 -13.98 1.77
C ILE A 255 -18.59 -13.63 2.46
N GLY A 256 -17.94 -14.60 3.09
CA GLY A 256 -16.65 -14.45 3.75
C GLY A 256 -15.56 -13.98 2.79
N ILE A 257 -15.40 -14.66 1.65
CA ILE A 257 -14.40 -14.29 0.63
C ILE A 257 -14.66 -12.89 0.09
N PHE A 258 -15.93 -12.54 -0.19
CA PHE A 258 -16.28 -11.20 -0.67
C PHE A 258 -15.96 -10.10 0.35
N ASN A 259 -16.20 -10.37 1.64
CA ASN A 259 -15.88 -9.42 2.70
C ASN A 259 -14.36 -9.25 2.87
N VAL A 260 -13.58 -10.33 2.74
CA VAL A 260 -12.12 -10.28 2.74
C VAL A 260 -11.59 -9.47 1.55
N GLU A 261 -12.08 -9.72 0.34
CA GLU A 261 -11.74 -8.92 -0.86
C GLU A 261 -11.97 -7.43 -0.60
N LYS A 262 -13.14 -7.08 -0.07
CA LYS A 262 -13.51 -5.69 0.24
C LYS A 262 -12.61 -5.08 1.32
N ALA A 263 -12.24 -5.85 2.35
CA ALA A 263 -11.38 -5.38 3.43
C ALA A 263 -9.93 -5.15 2.97
N LEU A 264 -9.43 -5.94 2.01
CA LEU A 264 -8.08 -5.83 1.47
C LEU A 264 -7.92 -4.73 0.40
N GLU A 265 -9.02 -4.21 -0.13
CA GLU A 265 -9.00 -3.28 -1.27
C GLU A 265 -8.43 -1.89 -0.94
N ASP A 266 -8.62 -1.41 0.29
CA ASP A 266 -8.01 -0.16 0.75
C ASP A 266 -7.19 -0.41 2.03
N PRO A 267 -5.88 -0.60 1.89
CA PRO A 267 -5.02 -0.93 3.02
C PRO A 267 -4.86 0.24 4.00
N PHE A 268 -5.30 1.46 3.65
CA PHE A 268 -5.16 2.64 4.49
C PHE A 268 -6.44 2.98 5.28
N THR A 269 -7.49 2.16 5.16
CA THR A 269 -8.73 2.35 5.93
C THR A 269 -8.62 1.68 7.30
N GLU A 270 -9.30 2.28 8.29
CA GLU A 270 -9.39 1.70 9.63
C GLU A 270 -10.49 0.62 9.75
N GLU A 271 -11.28 0.42 8.69
CA GLU A 271 -12.36 -0.56 8.65
C GLU A 271 -11.85 -2.02 8.65
N GLY A 272 -10.63 -2.26 8.15
CA GLY A 272 -10.02 -3.59 8.09
C GLY A 272 -9.29 -3.97 9.37
N LEU A 273 -9.42 -5.25 9.77
CA LEU A 273 -8.64 -5.83 10.88
C LEU A 273 -7.12 -5.70 10.64
N ASP A 274 -6.69 -5.90 9.39
CA ASP A 274 -5.28 -5.90 8.96
C ASP A 274 -4.87 -4.60 8.22
N GLY A 275 -5.61 -3.51 8.42
CA GLY A 275 -5.29 -2.21 7.80
C GLY A 275 -3.99 -1.59 8.33
N VAL A 276 -3.26 -0.90 7.45
CA VAL A 276 -2.07 -0.13 7.82
C VAL A 276 -2.48 1.04 8.70
N LYS A 277 -1.93 1.08 9.92
CA LYS A 277 -2.13 2.19 10.86
C LYS A 277 -1.31 3.42 10.41
N VAL A 278 -1.85 4.19 9.47
CA VAL A 278 -1.21 5.37 8.86
C VAL A 278 -0.74 6.34 9.93
N GLU A 279 -1.59 6.69 10.88
CA GLU A 279 -1.23 7.64 11.95
C GLU A 279 -0.01 7.16 12.75
N ARG A 280 0.04 5.88 13.14
CA ARG A 280 1.20 5.29 13.82
C ARG A 280 2.45 5.32 12.95
N ALA A 281 2.32 5.10 11.65
CA ALA A 281 3.43 5.19 10.71
C ALA A 281 3.95 6.64 10.58
N MET A 282 3.05 7.63 10.51
CA MET A 282 3.41 9.05 10.48
C MET A 282 4.15 9.44 11.77
N HIS A 283 3.65 9.05 12.94
CA HIS A 283 4.31 9.31 14.22
C HIS A 283 5.71 8.69 14.28
N ARG A 284 5.90 7.44 13.84
CA ARG A 284 7.23 6.79 13.77
C ARG A 284 8.23 7.52 12.86
N ILE A 285 7.75 8.22 11.84
CA ILE A 285 8.58 9.07 10.96
C ILE A 285 8.90 10.38 11.68
N LEU A 286 7.90 11.01 12.30
CA LEU A 286 8.07 12.24 13.08
C LEU A 286 9.12 12.04 14.18
N ASP A 287 9.02 10.97 14.97
CA ASP A 287 9.98 10.65 16.03
C ASP A 287 11.41 10.54 15.47
N ALA A 288 11.56 9.97 14.27
CA ALA A 288 12.87 9.86 13.63
C ALA A 288 13.44 11.21 13.17
N LEU A 289 12.58 12.15 12.78
CA LEU A 289 13.00 13.53 12.48
C LEU A 289 13.33 14.30 13.76
N ASP A 290 12.59 14.06 14.84
CA ASP A 290 12.82 14.66 16.16
C ASP A 290 14.15 14.22 16.78
N VAL A 291 14.61 12.99 16.51
CA VAL A 291 15.96 12.53 16.89
C VAL A 291 17.06 13.34 16.20
N VAL A 292 16.88 13.71 14.92
CA VAL A 292 17.91 14.46 14.16
C VAL A 292 17.93 15.93 14.55
N VAL A 293 16.75 16.55 14.66
CA VAL A 293 16.62 17.94 15.13
C VAL A 293 15.55 17.94 16.20
N PRO A 294 15.90 18.06 17.49
CA PRO A 294 14.93 18.07 18.58
C PRO A 294 13.92 19.21 18.44
N PRO A 295 12.67 19.02 18.89
CA PRO A 295 11.74 20.14 19.02
C PRO A 295 12.35 21.20 19.94
N SER A 296 12.22 22.48 19.59
CA SER A 296 12.61 23.56 20.49
C SER A 296 11.77 23.43 21.76
N THR A 297 12.43 23.26 22.90
CA THR A 297 11.81 23.21 24.24
C THR A 297 11.28 24.59 24.60
N THR A 298 10.21 25.02 23.93
CA THR A 298 9.37 26.09 24.46
C THR A 298 8.37 25.38 25.35
N PRO A 299 8.37 25.57 26.69
CA PRO A 299 7.42 24.91 27.56
C PRO A 299 6.02 25.26 27.06
N ARG A 300 5.24 24.24 26.71
CA ARG A 300 3.81 24.39 26.43
C ARG A 300 3.21 25.00 27.70
N ALA A 301 2.93 26.30 27.68
CA ALA A 301 2.18 26.94 28.75
C ALA A 301 0.86 26.16 28.87
N LYS A 302 0.69 25.47 29.99
CA LYS A 302 -0.57 24.80 30.33
C LYS A 302 -1.66 25.86 30.25
N LYS A 303 -2.59 25.70 29.31
CA LYS A 303 -3.91 26.32 29.34
C LYS A 303 -4.92 25.21 29.38
#